data_AF-A0A2D8BFR4-F1
#
_entry.id   AF-A0A2D8BFR4-F1
#
_cell.length_a   1.000
_cell.length_b   1.000
_cell.length_c   1.000
_cell.angle_alpha   90.00
_cell.angle_beta   90.00
_cell.angle_gamma   90.00
#
_symmetry.space_group_name_H-M   'P 1'
#
loop_
_entity.id
_entity.type
_entity.pdbx_description
1 polymer ?
#
loop_
_entity_poly.entity_id
_entity_poly.type
_entity_poly.pdbx_seq_one_letter_code
_entity_poly.pdbx_strand_id
1 'polypeptide(L)'
;MEGWYPPSMADDSSSDLTDFEAGLLEWLCENNFHVEPWSTQNAAKQFYVEEEAIYEAIAALTRKVPQRIQVFYKNGALHIAAD
;
A
#
# COMPACT_ATOMS: atom_id res chain seq x y z
N MET A 1 -13.50 -35.63 18.00
CA MET A 1 -13.56 -35.09 16.62
C MET A 1 -13.08 -33.65 16.74
N GLU A 2 -11.77 -33.48 16.68
CA GLU A 2 -11.12 -32.19 16.92
C GLU A 2 -11.32 -31.34 15.66
N GLY A 3 -12.08 -30.25 15.82
CA GLY A 3 -12.45 -29.37 14.73
C GLY A 3 -11.21 -28.78 14.09
N TRP A 4 -11.08 -28.96 12.77
CA TRP A 4 -10.21 -28.16 11.94
C TRP A 4 -10.69 -26.71 12.06
N TYR A 5 -10.00 -25.91 12.86
CA TYR A 5 -10.17 -24.47 12.82
C TYR A 5 -9.41 -23.98 11.57
N PRO A 6 -10.09 -23.49 10.52
CA PRO A 6 -9.39 -22.70 9.53
C PRO A 6 -8.74 -21.52 10.26
N PRO A 7 -7.55 -21.05 9.84
CA PRO A 7 -6.98 -19.84 10.42
C PRO A 7 -8.05 -18.77 10.31
N SER A 8 -8.41 -18.19 11.46
CA SER A 8 -9.29 -17.04 11.56
C SER A 8 -8.93 -16.12 10.41
N MET A 9 -9.94 -15.85 9.59
CA MET A 9 -9.96 -14.83 8.54
C MET A 9 -8.98 -13.74 8.92
N ALA A 10 -7.97 -13.55 8.06
CA ALA A 10 -7.10 -12.40 8.07
C ALA A 10 -7.97 -11.22 8.48
N ASP A 11 -7.70 -10.72 9.68
CA ASP A 11 -8.28 -9.49 10.17
C ASP A 11 -8.12 -8.50 9.02
N ASP A 12 -9.23 -7.99 8.52
CA ASP A 12 -9.24 -6.96 7.50
C ASP A 12 -8.62 -5.73 8.17
N SER A 13 -7.29 -5.70 8.22
CA SER A 13 -6.44 -4.70 8.89
C SER A 13 -6.60 -3.30 8.30
N SER A 14 -7.63 -3.08 7.47
CA SER A 14 -8.08 -1.74 7.09
C SER A 14 -8.52 -0.92 8.30
N SER A 15 -8.87 -1.55 9.44
CA SER A 15 -9.20 -0.82 10.68
C SER A 15 -8.00 -0.16 11.36
N ASP A 16 -6.77 -0.52 11.00
CA ASP A 16 -5.53 0.03 11.57
C ASP A 16 -4.87 1.11 10.69
N LEU A 17 -5.48 1.46 9.56
CA LEU A 17 -4.96 2.52 8.69
C LEU A 17 -5.32 3.89 9.24
N THR A 18 -4.33 4.78 9.31
CA THR A 18 -4.59 6.21 9.51
C THR A 18 -5.32 6.80 8.30
N ASP A 19 -5.98 7.95 8.45
CA ASP A 19 -6.64 8.63 7.34
C ASP A 19 -5.70 8.87 6.16
N PHE A 20 -4.42 9.14 6.45
CA PHE A 20 -3.40 9.33 5.44
C PHE A 20 -3.04 8.03 4.71
N GLU A 21 -2.83 6.93 5.43
CA GLU A 21 -2.52 5.63 4.85
C GLU A 21 -3.69 5.12 4.01
N ALA A 22 -4.93 5.28 4.48
CA ALA A 22 -6.13 4.93 3.76
C ALA A 22 -6.26 5.74 2.46
N GLY A 23 -6.09 7.06 2.53
CA GLY A 23 -6.12 7.93 1.35
C GLY A 23 -4.98 7.64 0.35
N LEU A 24 -3.79 7.29 0.84
CA LEU A 24 -2.69 6.86 -0.02
C LEU A 24 -3.02 5.52 -0.70
N LEU A 25 -3.59 4.56 0.02
CA LEU A 25 -3.97 3.27 -0.54
C LEU A 25 -5.06 3.43 -1.61
N GLU A 26 -6.11 4.21 -1.34
CA GLU A 26 -7.17 4.51 -2.31
C GLU A 26 -6.59 5.15 -3.58
N TRP A 27 -5.72 6.14 -3.41
CA TRP A 27 -5.05 6.76 -4.54
C TRP A 27 -4.16 5.77 -5.32
N LEU A 28 -3.45 4.87 -4.65
CA LEU A 28 -2.70 3.80 -5.31
C LEU A 28 -3.59 2.84 -6.10
N CYS A 29 -4.82 2.56 -5.64
CA CYS A 29 -5.79 1.72 -6.36
C CYS A 29 -6.39 2.45 -7.57
N GLU A 30 -6.65 3.76 -7.47
CA GLU A 30 -7.16 4.56 -8.58
C GLU A 30 -6.13 4.80 -9.69
N ASN A 31 -4.84 4.73 -9.35
CA ASN A 31 -3.73 5.01 -10.27
C ASN A 31 -3.02 3.73 -10.72
N ASN A 32 -2.58 3.71 -11.98
CA ASN A 32 -1.96 2.53 -12.58
C ASN A 32 -0.43 2.47 -12.36
N PHE A 33 0.04 2.58 -11.11
CA PHE A 33 1.48 2.52 -10.78
C PHE A 33 2.12 1.14 -10.97
N HIS A 34 1.33 0.11 -11.30
CA HIS A 34 1.82 -1.19 -11.76
C HIS A 34 2.29 -1.16 -13.23
N VAL A 35 1.88 -0.14 -13.99
CA VAL A 35 2.29 0.14 -15.37
C VAL A 35 3.22 1.34 -15.42
N GLU A 36 2.84 2.43 -14.75
CA GLU A 36 3.63 3.67 -14.70
C GLU A 36 4.69 3.60 -13.60
N PRO A 37 5.90 4.15 -13.85
CA PRO A 37 6.97 4.14 -12.86
C PRO A 37 6.58 4.97 -11.63
N TRP A 38 6.75 4.38 -10.46
CA TRP A 38 6.55 5.06 -9.19
C TRP A 38 7.56 6.20 -8.98
N SER A 39 7.09 7.31 -8.44
CA SER A 39 7.92 8.43 -8.00
C SER A 39 7.41 8.95 -6.66
N THR A 40 8.17 8.70 -5.59
CA THR A 40 7.85 9.20 -4.25
C THR A 40 7.74 10.72 -4.23
N GLN A 41 8.60 11.41 -4.97
CA GLN A 41 8.54 12.87 -5.09
C GLN A 41 7.22 13.35 -5.71
N ASN A 42 6.67 12.64 -6.69
CA ASN A 42 5.39 13.01 -7.29
C ASN A 42 4.23 12.75 -6.32
N ALA A 43 4.26 11.63 -5.59
CA ALA A 43 3.28 11.35 -4.55
C ALA A 43 3.33 12.43 -3.43
N ALA A 44 4.53 12.77 -2.96
CA ALA A 44 4.73 13.82 -1.95
C ALA A 44 4.10 15.15 -2.37
N LYS A 45 4.28 15.56 -3.64
CA LYS A 45 3.64 16.74 -4.22
C LYS A 45 2.12 16.64 -4.29
N GLN A 46 1.58 15.47 -4.65
CA GLN A 46 0.14 15.23 -4.74
C GLN A 46 -0.54 15.36 -3.36
N PHE A 47 0.11 14.86 -2.31
CA PHE A 47 -0.41 14.88 -0.95
C PHE A 47 0.01 16.11 -0.14
N TYR A 48 0.84 17.00 -0.70
CA TYR A 48 1.40 18.18 -0.03
C TYR A 48 2.16 17.83 1.26
N VAL A 49 2.92 16.74 1.23
CA VAL A 49 3.74 16.24 2.35
C VAL A 49 5.20 16.06 1.93
N GLU A 50 6.08 15.81 2.89
CA GLU A 50 7.47 15.44 2.64
C GLU A 50 7.58 14.00 2.10
N GLU A 51 8.63 13.70 1.33
CA GLU A 51 8.86 12.33 0.81
C GLU A 51 8.98 11.28 1.92
N GLU A 52 9.50 11.66 3.09
CA GLU A 52 9.62 10.79 4.27
C GLU A 52 8.26 10.23 4.71
N ALA A 53 7.22 11.06 4.74
CA ALA A 53 5.87 10.64 5.10
C ALA A 53 5.30 9.60 4.12
N ILE A 54 5.63 9.72 2.82
CA ILE A 54 5.23 8.74 1.80
C ILE A 54 5.97 7.41 2.02
N TYR A 55 7.26 7.44 2.30
CA TYR A 55 8.04 6.22 2.57
C TYR A 55 7.49 5.48 3.80
N GLU A 56 7.21 6.21 4.89
CA GLU A 56 6.64 5.62 6.10
C GLU A 56 5.25 5.04 5.84
N ALA A 57 4.38 5.74 5.12
CA ALA A 57 3.05 5.25 4.79
C ALA A 57 3.09 3.99 3.91
N ILE A 58 3.94 3.92 2.88
CA ILE A 58 4.09 2.69 2.06
C ILE A 58 4.65 1.54 2.91
N ALA A 59 5.63 1.81 3.77
CA ALA A 59 6.15 0.81 4.69
C ALA A 59 5.09 0.32 5.68
N ALA A 60 4.20 1.20 6.14
CA ALA A 60 3.09 0.82 7.00
C ALA A 60 2.03 0.01 6.22
N LEU A 61 1.66 0.42 5.01
CA LEU A 61 0.72 -0.30 4.16
C LEU A 61 1.20 -1.74 3.87
N THR A 62 2.47 -1.91 3.52
CA THR A 62 3.06 -3.25 3.28
C THR A 62 3.10 -4.14 4.54
N ARG A 63 3.01 -3.56 5.74
CA ARG A 63 2.97 -4.32 7.00
C ARG A 63 1.53 -4.59 7.46
N LYS A 64 0.65 -3.60 7.37
CA LYS A 64 -0.73 -3.64 7.86
C LYS A 64 -1.63 -4.37 6.88
N VAL A 65 -1.54 -4.05 5.59
CA VAL A 65 -2.38 -4.59 4.52
C VAL A 65 -1.53 -5.25 3.40
N PRO A 66 -0.66 -6.24 3.73
CA PRO A 66 0.27 -6.86 2.76
C PRO A 66 -0.42 -7.55 1.58
N GLN A 67 -1.70 -7.89 1.70
CA GLN A 67 -2.49 -8.50 0.62
C GLN A 67 -3.04 -7.47 -0.38
N ARG A 68 -3.09 -6.19 0.01
CA ARG A 68 -3.67 -5.08 -0.76
C ARG A 68 -2.64 -4.22 -1.47
N ILE A 69 -1.36 -4.39 -1.17
CA ILE A 69 -0.28 -3.62 -1.79
C ILE A 69 0.91 -4.51 -2.12
N GLN A 70 1.47 -4.32 -3.31
CA GLN A 70 2.68 -4.99 -3.77
C GLN A 70 3.65 -3.99 -4.38
N VAL A 71 4.86 -3.93 -3.83
CA VAL A 71 5.96 -3.11 -4.34
C VAL A 71 6.95 -4.00 -5.09
N PHE A 72 7.29 -3.64 -6.33
CA PHE A 72 8.18 -4.44 -7.16
C PHE A 72 9.00 -3.59 -8.13
N TYR A 73 10.11 -4.13 -8.62
CA TYR A 73 10.92 -3.51 -9.66
C TYR A 73 10.61 -4.13 -11.02
N LYS A 74 10.39 -3.28 -12.02
CA LYS A 74 10.17 -3.69 -13.40
C LYS A 74 10.75 -2.64 -14.34
N ASN A 75 11.43 -3.11 -15.39
CA ASN A 75 11.99 -2.25 -16.44
C ASN A 75 12.90 -1.10 -15.93
N GLY A 76 13.65 -1.34 -14.85
CA GLY A 76 14.56 -0.36 -14.26
C GLY A 76 13.90 0.70 -13.36
N ALA A 77 12.59 0.59 -13.12
CA ALA A 77 11.84 1.48 -12.24
C ALA A 77 11.13 0.72 -11.11
N LEU A 78 10.84 1.42 -10.02
CA LEU A 78 9.96 0.93 -8.96
C LEU A 78 8.50 1.05 -9.43
N HIS A 79 7.68 0.08 -9.06
CA HIS A 79 6.26 0.04 -9.35
C HIS A 79 5.50 -0.41 -8.12
N ILE A 80 4.26 0.06 -8.00
CA ILE A 80 3.36 -0.27 -6.89
C ILE A 80 2.02 -0.71 -7.48
N ALA A 81 1.59 -1.92 -7.14
CA ALA A 81 0.22 -2.38 -7.39
C ALA A 81 -0.56 -2.31 -6.09
N ALA A 82 -1.83 -1.91 -6.15
CA ALA A 82 -2.75 -1.94 -5.02
C ALA A 82 -4.15 -2.38 -5.46
N ASP A 83 -4.91 -2.98 -4.53
CA ASP A 83 -6.32 -3.41 -4.67
C ASP A 83 -7.12 -3.06 -3.40
#